data_AF-A0A7Y4X0C9-F1
#
_entry.id   AF-A0A7Y4X0C9-F1
#
_cell.length_a   1.000
_cell.length_b   1.000
_cell.length_c   1.000
_cell.angle_alpha   90.00
_cell.angle_beta   90.00
_cell.angle_gamma   90.00
#
_symmetry.space_group_name_H-M   'P 1'
#
loop_
_entity.id
_entity.type
_entity.pdbx_description
1 polymer ?
#
loop_
_entity_poly.entity_id
_entity_poly.type
_entity_poly.pdbx_seq_one_letter_code
_entity_poly.pdbx_strand_id
1 'polypeptide(L)'
;MKVYSKFMLLCMLSVIITVNADSQQLGHPVAITQNNGASAIVSMAPDSRAWTDPALNHNKLLQQQQGDGGYRLVGAYKVMGSPFLFGEHHKADMFATEAKAYNIYISYNTYNQEVEFYSTSNPDKPLVKETGTVDSFIIQQNVSIGITSSLKFVYGSVLGVKEKYYFQEVYKGSNYSLYKRYKSDLGYVSSNYIQADLRQFDLLYDYFYSDTTKPGLKKLKTNFSSITKEFKDKKDISPVFTDEEFTANQEAALRKAFEYLNL
;
A
#
# COMPACT_ATOMS: atom_id res chain seq x y z
N MET A 1 -8.81 38.53 -51.54
CA MET A 1 -9.49 39.75 -52.02
C MET A 1 -10.94 39.70 -51.52
N LYS A 2 -11.35 40.69 -50.71
CA LYS A 2 -12.70 40.96 -50.12
C LYS A 2 -13.19 39.90 -49.09
N VAL A 3 -13.32 40.13 -47.77
CA VAL A 3 -13.69 41.25 -46.86
C VAL A 3 -15.16 41.69 -46.94
N TYR A 4 -15.79 41.73 -45.73
CA TYR A 4 -17.06 42.32 -45.26
C TYR A 4 -18.30 41.41 -45.34
N SER A 5 -19.27 41.39 -44.41
CA SER A 5 -19.52 42.11 -43.13
C SER A 5 -20.88 41.62 -42.61
N LYS A 6 -21.05 41.52 -41.27
CA LYS A 6 -22.15 42.14 -40.48
C LYS A 6 -22.25 41.42 -39.12
N PHE A 7 -21.83 42.07 -38.02
CA PHE A 7 -22.63 42.96 -37.17
C PHE A 7 -23.76 42.23 -36.42
N MET A 8 -23.54 41.91 -35.15
CA MET A 8 -24.53 42.17 -34.12
C MET A 8 -23.85 42.44 -32.76
N LEU A 9 -24.03 43.68 -32.33
CA LEU A 9 -23.63 44.32 -31.09
C LEU A 9 -24.89 44.38 -30.22
N LEU A 10 -24.86 43.93 -28.96
CA LEU A 10 -25.77 44.48 -27.95
C LEU A 10 -25.24 44.30 -26.51
N CYS A 11 -24.99 45.46 -25.90
CA CYS A 11 -24.96 45.92 -24.50
C CYS A 11 -25.13 44.90 -23.35
N MET A 12 -24.20 44.85 -22.37
CA MET A 12 -24.10 45.72 -21.17
C MET A 12 -25.31 45.63 -20.22
N LEU A 13 -25.14 45.03 -19.05
CA LEU A 13 -25.56 45.67 -17.79
C LEU A 13 -24.83 45.09 -16.57
N SER A 14 -24.08 45.97 -15.92
CA SER A 14 -23.43 45.81 -14.62
C SER A 14 -24.43 46.13 -13.51
N VAL A 15 -24.47 45.34 -12.44
CA VAL A 15 -25.03 45.77 -11.15
C VAL A 15 -24.02 45.49 -10.06
N ILE A 16 -23.46 46.58 -9.54
CA ILE A 16 -22.68 46.66 -8.31
C ILE A 16 -23.69 47.00 -7.21
N ILE A 17 -23.69 46.24 -6.11
CA ILE A 17 -24.24 46.70 -4.84
C ILE A 17 -23.13 46.62 -3.80
N THR A 18 -22.62 47.79 -3.43
CA THR A 18 -21.86 48.06 -2.22
C THR A 18 -22.83 48.42 -1.10
N VAL A 19 -22.61 47.89 0.09
CA VAL A 19 -23.04 48.51 1.35
C VAL A 19 -21.84 48.50 2.30
N ASN A 20 -21.45 49.72 2.69
CA ASN A 20 -20.45 50.06 3.70
C ASN A 20 -20.97 49.68 5.10
N ALA A 21 -20.13 49.03 5.90
CA ALA A 21 -19.42 49.59 7.06
C ALA A 21 -20.28 49.74 8.32
N ASP A 22 -19.88 49.06 9.40
CA ASP A 22 -19.41 49.82 10.55
C ASP A 22 -18.39 49.04 11.40
N SER A 23 -17.37 49.80 11.78
CA SER A 23 -16.20 49.46 12.58
C SER A 23 -16.44 49.73 14.05
N GLN A 24 -15.95 48.88 14.96
CA GLN A 24 -15.27 49.24 16.23
C GLN A 24 -14.41 48.03 16.66
N GLN A 25 -13.10 48.00 16.47
CA GLN A 25 -12.00 48.70 17.15
C GLN A 25 -11.49 48.00 18.43
N LEU A 26 -10.32 47.37 18.24
CA LEU A 26 -9.12 47.24 19.10
C LEU A 26 -9.20 46.86 20.59
N GLY A 27 -8.45 45.79 20.92
CA GLY A 27 -7.85 45.55 22.23
C GLY A 27 -6.81 44.42 22.19
N HIS A 28 -5.55 44.75 21.90
CA HIS A 28 -4.38 43.93 22.31
C HIS A 28 -3.91 44.38 23.71
N PRO A 29 -2.90 43.75 24.31
CA PRO A 29 -2.87 42.42 24.93
C PRO A 29 -2.66 42.54 26.45
N VAL A 30 -2.98 41.50 27.23
CA VAL A 30 -2.47 41.38 28.61
C VAL A 30 -1.78 40.03 28.76
N ALA A 31 -0.47 40.07 28.96
CA ALA A 31 0.31 38.95 29.47
C ALA A 31 0.47 39.14 30.98
N ILE A 32 0.00 38.18 31.78
CA ILE A 32 0.49 37.94 33.15
C ILE A 32 0.56 36.42 33.39
N THR A 33 1.79 35.94 33.38
CA THR A 33 2.45 35.02 34.33
C THR A 33 1.75 33.72 34.77
N GLN A 34 2.29 32.61 34.21
CA GLN A 34 2.86 31.44 34.90
C GLN A 34 2.19 30.94 36.20
N ASN A 35 1.50 29.79 36.11
CA ASN A 35 1.51 28.83 37.20
C ASN A 35 1.49 27.38 36.64
N ASN A 36 2.36 26.55 37.22
CA ASN A 36 2.69 25.20 36.78
C ASN A 36 1.49 24.24 36.90
N GLY A 37 1.15 23.57 35.79
CA GLY A 37 0.22 22.45 35.77
C GLY A 37 0.47 21.61 34.51
N ALA A 38 1.06 20.44 34.71
CA ALA A 38 1.47 19.54 33.63
C ALA A 38 0.27 19.05 32.81
N SER A 39 0.20 19.47 31.55
CA SER A 39 -0.39 18.74 30.41
C SER A 39 -0.17 19.58 29.15
N ALA A 40 1.11 19.71 28.77
CA ALA A 40 1.44 20.20 27.44
C ALA A 40 0.86 19.20 26.42
N ILE A 41 0.08 19.73 25.47
CA ILE A 41 -0.26 19.04 24.23
C ILE A 41 1.07 18.77 23.55
N VAL A 42 1.62 17.58 23.79
CA VAL A 42 2.73 17.04 23.03
C VAL A 42 2.15 16.81 21.64
N SER A 43 2.61 17.60 20.67
CA SER A 43 2.65 17.18 19.28
C SER A 43 3.32 15.81 19.26
N MET A 44 2.52 14.75 19.29
CA MET A 44 3.02 13.39 19.11
C MET A 44 3.58 13.36 17.70
N ALA A 45 4.90 13.51 17.62
CA ALA A 45 5.68 12.98 16.52
C ALA A 45 5.15 11.57 16.23
N PRO A 46 5.04 11.17 14.94
CA PRO A 46 4.67 9.80 14.64
C PRO A 46 5.66 8.90 15.37
N ASP A 47 5.14 8.16 16.34
CA ASP A 47 5.90 7.25 17.16
C ASP A 47 6.70 6.34 16.22
N SER A 48 8.03 6.37 16.32
CA SER A 48 8.95 5.56 15.52
C SER A 48 8.89 4.07 15.92
N ARG A 49 7.71 3.60 16.34
CA ARG A 49 7.41 2.24 16.77
C ARG A 49 7.38 1.33 15.56
N ALA A 50 8.53 0.75 15.28
CA ALA A 50 8.78 -0.31 14.32
C ALA A 50 8.39 0.06 12.88
N TRP A 51 9.32 -0.11 11.95
CA TRP A 51 9.00 -0.12 10.53
C TRP A 51 8.19 -1.39 10.24
N THR A 52 6.92 -1.34 10.63
CA THR A 52 5.90 -2.27 10.18
C THR A 52 5.79 -2.09 8.67
N ASP A 53 5.71 -3.22 7.96
CA ASP A 53 5.56 -3.26 6.50
C ASP A 53 4.66 -2.11 5.99
N PRO A 54 5.10 -1.31 4.99
CA PRO A 54 4.35 -0.15 4.52
C PRO A 54 2.91 -0.48 4.13
N ALA A 55 2.65 -1.68 3.62
CA ALA A 55 1.30 -2.10 3.24
C ALA A 55 0.41 -2.35 4.46
N LEU A 56 0.92 -3.02 5.50
CA LEU A 56 0.22 -3.16 6.77
C LEU A 56 -0.09 -1.80 7.40
N ASN A 57 0.88 -0.89 7.44
CA ASN A 57 0.69 0.42 8.04
C ASN A 57 -0.36 1.25 7.27
N HIS A 58 -0.27 1.25 5.94
CA HIS A 58 -1.26 1.92 5.09
C HIS A 58 -2.66 1.34 5.28
N ASN A 59 -2.81 0.02 5.24
CA ASN A 59 -4.12 -0.62 5.37
C ASN A 59 -4.72 -0.41 6.77
N LYS A 60 -3.90 -0.37 7.82
CA LYS A 60 -4.37 0.00 9.17
C LYS A 60 -4.88 1.44 9.22
N LEU A 61 -4.22 2.39 8.55
CA LEU A 61 -4.70 3.77 8.45
C LEU A 61 -6.07 3.85 7.74
N LEU A 62 -6.25 3.11 6.65
CA LEU A 62 -7.52 3.04 5.93
C LEU A 62 -8.66 2.49 6.83
N GLN A 63 -8.38 1.46 7.62
CA GLN A 63 -9.35 0.93 8.59
C GLN A 63 -9.76 1.98 9.64
N GLN A 64 -8.81 2.83 10.09
CA GLN A 64 -9.06 3.89 11.07
C GLN A 64 -9.82 5.09 10.49
N GLN A 65 -9.61 5.42 9.21
CA GLN A 65 -10.28 6.54 8.54
C GLN A 65 -11.74 6.23 8.16
N GLN A 66 -12.11 4.95 8.01
CA GLN A 66 -13.49 4.51 7.72
C GLN A 66 -14.40 4.54 8.97
N GLY A 67 -14.38 5.65 9.71
CA GLY A 67 -15.20 5.83 10.92
C GLY A 67 -16.72 5.79 10.69
N ASP A 68 -17.20 5.90 9.45
CA ASP A 68 -18.63 5.80 9.15
C ASP A 68 -18.91 5.54 7.64
N GLY A 69 -19.31 4.31 7.27
CA GLY A 69 -20.29 4.16 6.18
C GLY A 69 -19.94 3.42 4.88
N GLY A 70 -18.84 2.66 4.79
CA GLY A 70 -18.58 1.81 3.61
C GLY A 70 -18.48 0.32 3.94
N TYR A 71 -19.60 -0.40 4.02
CA TYR A 71 -19.56 -1.87 4.14
C TYR A 71 -19.58 -2.53 2.77
N ARG A 72 -18.73 -3.54 2.57
CA ARG A 72 -18.81 -4.46 1.44
C ARG A 72 -19.44 -5.77 1.90
N LEU A 73 -20.33 -6.34 1.10
CA LEU A 73 -20.89 -7.67 1.37
C LEU A 73 -19.94 -8.73 0.81
N VAL A 74 -19.51 -9.66 1.67
CA VAL A 74 -18.73 -10.84 1.28
C VAL A 74 -19.43 -12.06 1.85
N GLY A 75 -20.13 -12.81 0.98
CA GLY A 75 -21.03 -13.87 1.42
C GLY A 75 -22.13 -13.31 2.32
N ALA A 76 -22.25 -13.83 3.55
CA ALA A 76 -23.20 -13.37 4.54
C ALA A 76 -22.69 -12.19 5.41
N TYR A 77 -21.42 -11.82 5.29
CA TYR A 77 -20.78 -10.86 6.19
C TYR A 77 -20.83 -9.44 5.66
N LYS A 78 -20.98 -8.47 6.57
CA LYS A 78 -20.67 -7.06 6.32
C LYS A 78 -19.18 -6.89 6.64
N VAL A 79 -18.41 -6.42 5.67
CA VAL A 79 -16.95 -6.31 5.79
C VAL A 79 -16.54 -4.85 5.67
N MET A 80 -15.73 -4.38 6.62
CA MET A 80 -15.08 -3.07 6.56
C MET A 80 -13.61 -3.15 6.14
N GLY A 81 -13.03 -2.00 5.77
CA GLY A 81 -11.69 -1.90 5.23
C GLY A 81 -11.63 -2.11 3.71
N SER A 82 -10.43 -2.31 3.19
CA SER A 82 -10.18 -2.52 1.76
C SER A 82 -9.51 -3.88 1.53
N PRO A 83 -9.95 -4.66 0.52
CA PRO A 83 -9.21 -5.85 0.09
C PRO A 83 -7.99 -5.49 -0.77
N PHE A 84 -7.89 -4.25 -1.23
CA PHE A 84 -6.87 -3.81 -2.16
C PHE A 84 -5.58 -3.42 -1.43
N LEU A 85 -4.45 -3.89 -1.97
CA LEU A 85 -3.12 -3.58 -1.46
C LEU A 85 -2.85 -2.07 -1.61
N PHE A 86 -2.52 -1.41 -0.50
CA PHE A 86 -2.30 0.04 -0.42
C PHE A 86 -3.54 0.90 -0.76
N GLY A 87 -4.76 0.39 -0.56
CA GLY A 87 -5.97 1.14 -0.92
C GLY A 87 -6.35 0.97 -2.40
N GLU A 88 -7.15 1.88 -2.95
CA GLU A 88 -7.90 1.62 -4.17
C GLU A 88 -7.05 1.41 -5.42
N HIS A 89 -6.42 2.44 -5.98
CA HIS A 89 -5.73 2.31 -7.26
C HIS A 89 -4.37 3.04 -7.28
N HIS A 90 -3.39 2.41 -7.93
CA HIS A 90 -2.01 2.89 -7.99
C HIS A 90 -1.51 2.98 -9.40
N LYS A 91 -0.71 4.00 -9.68
CA LYS A 91 0.01 4.09 -10.95
C LYS A 91 0.97 2.92 -11.08
N ALA A 92 0.91 2.23 -12.20
CA ALA A 92 1.65 1.00 -12.41
C ALA A 92 1.91 0.68 -13.88
N ASP A 93 2.82 -0.26 -14.09
CA ASP A 93 3.03 -0.95 -15.35
C ASP A 93 2.57 -2.41 -15.20
N MET A 94 1.94 -2.96 -16.23
CA MET A 94 1.39 -4.31 -16.25
C MET A 94 1.94 -5.09 -17.44
N PHE A 95 2.32 -6.35 -17.18
CA PHE A 95 2.86 -7.27 -18.15
C PHE A 95 2.07 -8.57 -18.14
N ALA A 96 1.50 -8.91 -19.29
CA ALA A 96 0.84 -10.17 -19.55
C ALA A 96 1.38 -10.76 -20.86
N THR A 97 1.14 -12.05 -21.08
CA THR A 97 1.63 -12.77 -22.26
C THR A 97 1.17 -12.11 -23.57
N GLU A 98 -0.06 -11.60 -23.60
CA GLU A 98 -0.67 -11.02 -24.81
C GLU A 98 -0.50 -9.49 -24.90
N ALA A 99 -0.14 -8.81 -23.81
CA ALA A 99 -0.16 -7.35 -23.77
C ALA A 99 0.77 -6.76 -22.71
N LYS A 100 1.27 -5.56 -22.99
CA LYS A 100 1.95 -4.69 -22.03
C LYS A 100 1.21 -3.38 -21.95
N ALA A 101 1.05 -2.86 -20.74
CA ALA A 101 0.43 -1.57 -20.50
C ALA A 101 1.29 -0.79 -19.49
N TYR A 102 1.56 0.46 -19.81
CA TYR A 102 2.44 1.32 -19.04
C TYR A 102 1.67 2.51 -18.49
N ASN A 103 2.04 2.95 -17.29
CA ASN A 103 1.47 4.14 -16.66
C ASN A 103 -0.06 4.12 -16.60
N ILE A 104 -0.63 2.95 -16.28
CA ILE A 104 -2.05 2.75 -16.02
C ILE A 104 -2.32 2.76 -14.51
N TYR A 105 -3.58 2.81 -14.11
CA TYR A 105 -3.94 2.56 -12.72
C TYR A 105 -4.29 1.09 -12.53
N ILE A 106 -3.78 0.46 -11.47
CA ILE A 106 -4.13 -0.90 -11.08
C ILE A 106 -4.59 -0.97 -9.63
N SER A 107 -5.42 -1.97 -9.34
CA SER A 107 -5.85 -2.35 -8.00
C SER A 107 -5.57 -3.84 -7.80
N TYR A 108 -4.74 -4.19 -6.81
CA TYR A 108 -4.45 -5.58 -6.51
C TYR A 108 -5.27 -6.05 -5.30
N ASN A 109 -6.25 -6.91 -5.55
CA ASN A 109 -7.11 -7.45 -4.51
C ASN A 109 -6.43 -8.64 -3.84
N THR A 110 -5.98 -8.45 -2.60
CA THR A 110 -5.24 -9.47 -1.84
C THR A 110 -6.15 -10.49 -1.17
N TYR A 111 -7.47 -10.35 -1.26
CA TYR A 111 -8.42 -11.36 -0.80
C TYR A 111 -8.65 -12.43 -1.87
N ASN A 112 -8.99 -12.03 -3.11
CA ASN A 112 -9.30 -12.95 -4.21
C ASN A 112 -8.17 -13.11 -5.25
N GLN A 113 -7.07 -12.36 -5.11
CA GLN A 113 -5.89 -12.39 -6.00
C GLN A 113 -6.14 -11.83 -7.41
N GLU A 114 -7.20 -11.06 -7.62
CA GLU A 114 -7.47 -10.39 -8.88
C GLU A 114 -6.68 -9.09 -9.01
N VAL A 115 -6.37 -8.74 -10.27
CA VAL A 115 -5.77 -7.45 -10.61
C VAL A 115 -6.77 -6.72 -11.50
N GLU A 116 -7.24 -5.58 -11.02
CA GLU A 116 -8.06 -4.66 -11.78
C GLU A 116 -7.15 -3.62 -12.42
N PHE A 117 -7.48 -3.19 -13.64
CA PHE A 117 -6.77 -2.10 -14.28
C PHE A 117 -7.71 -1.13 -14.95
N TYR A 118 -7.33 0.15 -14.91
CA TYR A 118 -8.11 1.27 -15.41
C TYR A 118 -7.35 1.87 -16.56
N SER A 119 -7.90 1.71 -17.77
CA SER A 119 -7.31 2.31 -18.97
C SER A 119 -7.53 3.81 -18.96
N THR A 120 -6.63 4.58 -19.56
CA THR A 120 -6.81 6.03 -19.77
C THR A 120 -8.09 6.36 -20.55
N SER A 121 -8.54 5.43 -21.40
CA SER A 121 -9.76 5.58 -22.21
C SER A 121 -11.05 5.29 -21.45
N ASN A 122 -10.98 4.60 -20.30
CA ASN A 122 -12.12 4.26 -19.44
C ASN A 122 -11.68 4.31 -17.97
N PRO A 123 -11.44 5.50 -17.41
CA PRO A 123 -10.91 5.64 -16.05
C PRO A 123 -11.89 5.23 -14.96
N ASP A 124 -13.20 5.22 -15.25
CA ASP A 124 -14.25 4.97 -14.24
C ASP A 124 -14.74 3.51 -14.21
N LYS A 125 -14.22 2.65 -15.11
CA LYS A 125 -14.63 1.24 -15.18
C LYS A 125 -13.40 0.33 -15.12
N PRO A 126 -13.25 -0.46 -14.04
CA PRO A 126 -12.16 -1.44 -13.97
C PRO A 126 -12.36 -2.50 -15.04
N LEU A 127 -11.28 -2.84 -15.73
CA LEU A 127 -11.16 -4.08 -16.46
C LEU A 127 -10.53 -5.11 -15.52
N VAL A 128 -11.30 -6.12 -15.14
CA VAL A 128 -10.83 -7.17 -14.23
C VAL A 128 -10.13 -8.25 -15.05
N LYS A 129 -8.87 -8.55 -14.70
CA LYS A 129 -8.17 -9.71 -15.22
C LYS A 129 -8.32 -10.88 -14.26
N GLU A 130 -8.76 -12.02 -14.78
CA GLU A 130 -8.81 -13.27 -14.02
C GLU A 130 -7.43 -13.63 -13.47
N THR A 131 -7.43 -14.30 -12.32
CA THR A 131 -6.21 -14.72 -11.63
C THR A 131 -5.30 -15.54 -12.55
N GLY A 132 -4.07 -15.08 -12.73
CA GLY A 132 -3.06 -15.74 -13.56
C GLY A 132 -3.04 -15.37 -15.04
N THR A 133 -3.85 -14.39 -15.46
CA THR A 133 -3.74 -13.79 -16.80
C THR A 133 -2.73 -12.64 -16.88
N VAL A 134 -2.37 -12.04 -15.74
CA VAL A 134 -1.28 -11.07 -15.63
C VAL A 134 -0.05 -11.81 -15.09
N ASP A 135 1.06 -11.71 -15.80
CA ASP A 135 2.32 -12.39 -15.43
C ASP A 135 3.04 -11.59 -14.33
N SER A 136 3.06 -10.27 -14.46
CA SER A 136 3.66 -9.37 -13.47
C SER A 136 3.13 -7.95 -13.60
N PHE A 137 3.28 -7.17 -12.54
CA PHE A 137 3.02 -5.74 -12.55
C PHE A 137 3.99 -5.01 -11.62
N ILE A 138 4.15 -3.71 -11.83
CA ILE A 138 5.04 -2.85 -11.05
C ILE A 138 4.23 -1.66 -10.57
N ILE A 139 3.96 -1.59 -9.26
CA ILE A 139 3.41 -0.39 -8.64
C ILE A 139 4.53 0.65 -8.59
N GLN A 140 4.29 1.82 -9.15
CA GLN A 140 5.29 2.89 -9.19
C GLN A 140 5.47 3.51 -7.80
N GLN A 141 6.66 4.05 -7.56
CA GLN A 141 6.96 4.79 -6.33
C GLN A 141 5.91 5.87 -6.06
N ASN A 142 5.39 5.88 -4.83
CA ASN A 142 4.45 6.89 -4.36
C ASN A 142 4.67 7.18 -2.87
N VAL A 143 5.51 8.17 -2.60
CA VAL A 143 5.96 8.50 -1.23
C VAL A 143 4.81 8.99 -0.35
N SER A 144 3.76 9.59 -0.92
CA SER A 144 2.61 10.11 -0.15
C SER A 144 1.83 9.00 0.58
N ILE A 145 1.90 7.77 0.09
CA ILE A 145 1.26 6.60 0.68
C ILE A 145 2.26 5.60 1.28
N GLY A 146 3.54 6.00 1.41
CA GLY A 146 4.60 5.19 2.01
C GLY A 146 5.33 4.23 1.07
N ILE A 147 5.05 4.27 -0.25
CA ILE A 147 5.76 3.46 -1.25
C ILE A 147 7.04 4.21 -1.65
N THR A 148 8.15 3.89 -0.99
CA THR A 148 9.44 4.58 -1.14
C THR A 148 10.24 4.16 -2.37
N SER A 149 9.87 3.06 -3.01
CA SER A 149 10.45 2.57 -4.27
C SER A 149 9.41 1.77 -5.05
N SER A 150 9.59 1.63 -6.37
CA SER A 150 8.67 0.84 -7.19
C SER A 150 8.66 -0.63 -6.74
N LEU A 151 7.46 -1.21 -6.63
CA LEU A 151 7.23 -2.54 -6.10
C LEU A 151 6.85 -3.48 -7.24
N LYS A 152 7.70 -4.45 -7.54
CA LYS A 152 7.46 -5.45 -8.58
C LYS A 152 6.77 -6.67 -8.01
N PHE A 153 5.66 -7.07 -8.62
CA PHE A 153 4.88 -8.25 -8.28
C PHE A 153 4.88 -9.23 -9.44
N VAL A 154 5.09 -10.50 -9.13
CA VAL A 154 5.19 -11.59 -10.12
C VAL A 154 4.24 -12.70 -9.74
N TYR A 155 3.46 -13.18 -10.70
CA TYR A 155 2.50 -14.26 -10.47
C TYR A 155 3.21 -15.60 -10.24
N GLY A 156 2.65 -16.43 -9.37
CA GLY A 156 3.28 -17.69 -8.93
C GLY A 156 3.69 -18.64 -10.07
N SER A 157 2.91 -18.74 -11.16
CA SER A 157 3.27 -19.63 -12.27
C SER A 157 4.56 -19.20 -12.97
N VAL A 158 4.84 -17.89 -13.04
CA VAL A 158 6.10 -17.34 -13.59
C VAL A 158 7.30 -17.70 -12.71
N LEU A 159 7.06 -17.90 -11.41
CA LEU A 159 8.06 -18.35 -10.44
C LEU A 159 8.14 -19.89 -10.32
N GLY A 160 7.41 -20.62 -11.17
CA GLY A 160 7.39 -22.08 -11.18
C GLY A 160 6.63 -22.70 -10.00
N VAL A 161 5.72 -21.95 -9.37
CA VAL A 161 4.90 -22.43 -8.25
C VAL A 161 3.42 -22.47 -8.59
N LYS A 162 2.65 -23.32 -7.90
CA LYS A 162 1.22 -23.55 -8.19
C LYS A 162 0.31 -22.55 -7.46
N GLU A 163 0.86 -21.83 -6.49
CA GLU A 163 0.18 -20.81 -5.72
C GLU A 163 -0.33 -19.70 -6.63
N LYS A 164 -1.65 -19.50 -6.61
CA LYS A 164 -2.34 -18.45 -7.38
C LYS A 164 -2.24 -17.07 -6.70
N TYR A 165 -1.02 -16.65 -6.39
CA TYR A 165 -0.74 -15.38 -5.72
C TYR A 165 0.26 -14.56 -6.54
N TYR A 166 0.23 -13.25 -6.36
CA TYR A 166 1.34 -12.40 -6.76
C TYR A 166 2.31 -12.23 -5.61
N PHE A 167 3.58 -12.39 -5.92
CA PHE A 167 4.70 -12.27 -5.00
C PHE A 167 5.47 -11.00 -5.32
N GLN A 168 5.61 -10.11 -4.35
CA GLN A 168 6.51 -8.98 -4.43
C GLN A 168 7.96 -9.49 -4.47
N GLU A 169 8.72 -9.09 -5.48
CA GLU A 169 10.18 -9.30 -5.56
C GLU A 169 10.86 -8.28 -4.64
N VAL A 170 11.16 -8.66 -3.40
CA VAL A 170 11.81 -7.79 -2.39
C VAL A 170 13.30 -7.65 -2.70
N TYR A 171 13.93 -8.74 -3.11
CA TYR A 171 15.32 -8.76 -3.54
C TYR A 171 15.53 -9.83 -4.61
N LYS A 172 16.24 -9.47 -5.68
CA LYS A 172 16.62 -10.39 -6.74
C LYS A 172 18.13 -10.60 -6.74
N GLY A 173 18.55 -11.82 -6.44
CA GLY A 173 19.96 -12.24 -6.43
C GLY A 173 20.28 -13.26 -7.52
N SER A 174 21.57 -13.54 -7.71
CA SER A 174 22.09 -14.53 -8.66
C SER A 174 21.87 -15.98 -8.21
N ASN A 175 21.91 -16.24 -6.90
CA ASN A 175 21.72 -17.55 -6.27
C ASN A 175 20.39 -17.62 -5.53
N TYR A 176 20.06 -16.58 -4.77
CA TYR A 176 18.89 -16.52 -3.91
C TYR A 176 18.10 -15.26 -4.15
N SER A 177 16.78 -15.38 -4.33
CA SER A 177 15.87 -14.23 -4.42
C SER A 177 14.83 -14.29 -3.30
N LEU A 178 14.50 -13.14 -2.73
CA LEU A 178 13.55 -12.96 -1.65
C LEU A 178 12.24 -12.42 -2.21
N TYR A 179 11.15 -13.09 -1.83
CA TYR A 179 9.81 -12.74 -2.22
C TYR A 179 8.92 -12.54 -1.00
N LYS A 180 7.91 -11.70 -1.15
CA LYS A 180 6.88 -11.45 -0.15
C LYS A 180 5.51 -11.62 -0.76
N ARG A 181 4.64 -12.35 -0.07
CA ARG A 181 3.27 -12.59 -0.49
C ARG A 181 2.33 -11.86 0.46
N TYR A 182 1.37 -11.13 -0.09
CA TYR A 182 0.27 -10.54 0.66
C TYR A 182 -1.00 -11.36 0.50
N LYS A 183 -1.78 -11.46 1.57
CA LYS A 183 -3.08 -12.12 1.58
C LYS A 183 -3.99 -11.41 2.58
N SER A 184 -5.21 -11.11 2.18
CA SER A 184 -6.23 -10.66 3.12
C SER A 184 -7.09 -11.83 3.57
N ASP A 185 -7.42 -11.87 4.86
CA ASP A 185 -8.44 -12.75 5.43
C ASP A 185 -9.56 -11.92 6.08
N LEU A 186 -10.68 -12.55 6.46
CA LEU A 186 -11.78 -11.88 7.15
C LEU A 186 -11.65 -12.07 8.66
N GLY A 187 -11.19 -11.03 9.34
CA GLY A 187 -11.06 -10.98 10.80
C GLY A 187 -12.31 -10.50 11.51
N TYR A 188 -12.36 -10.75 12.83
CA TYR A 188 -13.38 -10.17 13.70
C TYR A 188 -13.03 -8.72 14.04
N VAL A 189 -14.04 -7.85 14.06
CA VAL A 189 -13.88 -6.47 14.52
C VAL A 189 -13.92 -6.46 16.04
N SER A 190 -12.75 -6.35 16.68
CA SER A 190 -12.60 -6.46 18.14
C SER A 190 -13.34 -5.39 18.94
N SER A 191 -13.66 -4.25 18.32
CA SER A 191 -14.40 -3.14 18.94
C SER A 191 -15.92 -3.26 18.82
N ASN A 192 -16.44 -4.21 18.05
CA ASN A 192 -17.88 -4.35 17.80
C ASN A 192 -18.42 -5.68 18.35
N TYR A 193 -18.82 -5.65 19.62
CA TYR A 193 -19.41 -6.81 20.30
C TYR A 193 -20.89 -7.04 19.95
N ILE A 194 -21.53 -6.12 19.24
CA ILE A 194 -22.99 -6.12 19.01
C ILE A 194 -23.35 -6.73 17.66
N GLN A 195 -22.49 -6.58 16.64
CA GLN A 195 -22.72 -7.11 15.29
C GLN A 195 -21.86 -8.34 15.02
N ALA A 196 -22.40 -9.52 15.35
CA ALA A 196 -21.70 -10.81 15.17
C ALA A 196 -21.29 -11.08 13.71
N ASP A 197 -21.93 -10.44 12.73
CA ASP A 197 -21.67 -10.60 11.30
C ASP A 197 -20.71 -9.55 10.73
N LEU A 198 -20.22 -8.62 11.55
CA LEU A 198 -19.22 -7.65 11.11
C LEU A 198 -17.85 -8.33 11.04
N ARG A 199 -17.18 -8.15 9.90
CA ARG A 199 -15.80 -8.57 9.66
C ARG A 199 -14.96 -7.40 9.18
N GLN A 200 -13.66 -7.56 9.19
CA GLN A 200 -12.71 -6.64 8.56
C GLN A 200 -11.72 -7.40 7.68
N PHE A 201 -11.22 -6.75 6.64
CA PHE A 201 -10.08 -7.28 5.90
C PHE A 201 -8.81 -7.14 6.74
N ASP A 202 -8.24 -8.27 7.15
CA ASP A 202 -6.95 -8.34 7.81
C ASP A 202 -5.87 -8.69 6.78
N LEU A 203 -5.00 -7.71 6.47
CA LEU A 203 -3.86 -7.95 5.59
C LEU A 203 -2.79 -8.74 6.35
N LEU A 204 -2.41 -9.88 5.80
CA LEU A 204 -1.33 -10.75 6.25
C LEU A 204 -0.23 -10.77 5.20
N TYR A 205 0.98 -11.09 5.62
CA TYR A 205 2.08 -11.37 4.70
C TYR A 205 2.90 -12.57 5.13
N ASP A 206 3.57 -13.18 4.16
CA ASP A 206 4.53 -14.26 4.34
C ASP A 206 5.75 -14.02 3.44
N TYR A 207 6.93 -14.42 3.90
CA TYR A 207 8.15 -14.38 3.08
C TYR A 207 8.47 -15.73 2.48
N PHE A 208 9.03 -15.71 1.28
CA PHE A 208 9.43 -16.87 0.50
C PHE A 208 10.79 -16.61 -0.12
N TYR A 209 11.49 -17.67 -0.50
CA TYR A 209 12.70 -17.53 -1.28
C TYR A 209 12.80 -18.56 -2.40
N SER A 210 13.48 -18.19 -3.48
CA SER A 210 13.91 -19.13 -4.52
C SER A 210 15.41 -19.39 -4.39
N ASP A 211 15.81 -20.61 -4.70
CA ASP A 211 17.21 -21.03 -4.84
C ASP A 211 17.41 -21.42 -6.32
N THR A 212 18.42 -20.88 -6.99
CA THR A 212 18.65 -21.21 -8.41
C THR A 212 18.98 -22.68 -8.65
N THR A 213 19.46 -23.39 -7.62
CA THR A 213 19.71 -24.84 -7.67
C THR A 213 18.44 -25.68 -7.52
N LYS A 214 17.35 -25.09 -7.00
CA LYS A 214 16.08 -25.80 -6.74
C LYS A 214 14.89 -24.95 -7.21
N PRO A 215 14.23 -25.33 -8.32
CA PRO A 215 13.11 -24.54 -8.84
C PRO A 215 11.96 -24.45 -7.84
N GLY A 216 11.31 -23.29 -7.81
CA GLY A 216 10.15 -22.98 -6.96
C GLY A 216 10.44 -22.01 -5.83
N LEU A 217 9.45 -21.83 -4.95
CA LEU A 217 9.52 -20.99 -3.76
C LEU A 217 9.39 -21.82 -2.50
N LYS A 218 10.27 -21.57 -1.53
CA LYS A 218 10.16 -22.12 -0.18
C LYS A 218 9.73 -21.03 0.79
N LYS A 219 8.68 -21.29 1.57
CA LYS A 219 8.21 -20.39 2.62
C LYS A 219 9.28 -20.26 3.72
N LEU A 220 9.59 -19.03 4.10
CA LEU A 220 10.49 -18.71 5.20
C LEU A 220 9.71 -18.59 6.51
N LYS A 221 10.24 -19.21 7.56
CA LYS A 221 9.78 -18.96 8.92
C LYS A 221 10.53 -17.76 9.47
N THR A 222 9.82 -16.67 9.68
CA THR A 222 10.42 -15.34 9.90
C THR A 222 10.74 -15.06 11.36
N ASN A 223 11.72 -15.78 11.89
CA ASN A 223 12.39 -15.45 13.14
C ASN A 223 13.88 -15.72 12.98
N PHE A 224 14.70 -14.98 13.74
CA PHE A 224 16.16 -15.02 13.66
C PHE A 224 16.71 -16.45 13.69
N SER A 225 16.31 -17.24 14.69
CA SER A 225 16.76 -18.62 14.88
C SER A 225 16.41 -19.56 13.72
N SER A 226 15.26 -19.35 13.07
CA SER A 226 14.83 -20.22 11.97
C SER A 226 15.56 -19.87 10.67
N ILE A 227 15.77 -18.59 10.41
CA ILE A 227 16.47 -18.11 9.20
C ILE A 227 17.96 -18.48 9.25
N THR A 228 18.63 -18.24 10.38
CA THR A 228 20.03 -18.63 10.56
C THR A 228 20.25 -20.14 10.37
N LYS A 229 19.36 -20.97 10.92
CA LYS A 229 19.40 -22.43 10.71
C LYS A 229 19.16 -22.84 9.26
N GLU A 230 18.22 -22.18 8.57
CA GLU A 230 17.88 -22.50 7.17
C GLU A 230 19.09 -22.35 6.24
N PHE A 231 19.94 -21.35 6.47
CA PHE A 231 21.09 -21.07 5.60
C PHE A 231 22.44 -21.52 6.16
N LYS A 232 22.49 -22.09 7.38
CA LYS A 232 23.74 -22.46 8.07
C LYS A 232 24.67 -23.33 7.22
N ASP A 233 24.12 -24.31 6.50
CA ASP A 233 24.89 -25.24 5.67
C ASP A 233 25.28 -24.65 4.30
N LYS A 234 24.74 -23.47 3.94
CA LYS A 234 25.02 -22.77 2.69
C LYS A 234 26.02 -21.64 2.90
N LYS A 235 25.71 -20.76 3.85
CA LYS A 235 26.54 -19.63 4.26
C LYS A 235 26.00 -19.10 5.58
N ASP A 236 26.85 -18.98 6.58
CA ASP A 236 26.43 -18.46 7.88
C ASP A 236 26.07 -16.97 7.77
N ILE A 237 24.79 -16.68 7.96
CA ILE A 237 24.21 -15.33 7.93
C ILE A 237 24.03 -14.72 9.32
N SER A 238 24.35 -15.45 10.39
CA SER A 238 24.26 -14.93 11.77
C SER A 238 25.08 -13.66 12.03
N PRO A 239 26.20 -13.37 11.32
CA PRO A 239 26.93 -12.12 11.49
C PRO A 239 26.30 -10.91 10.80
N VAL A 240 25.28 -11.10 9.95
CA VAL A 240 24.78 -10.06 9.02
C VAL A 240 23.73 -9.16 9.68
N PHE A 241 23.01 -9.69 10.68
CA PHE A 241 22.00 -8.96 11.42
C PHE A 241 21.85 -9.55 12.82
N THR A 242 21.38 -8.75 13.79
CA THR A 242 21.04 -9.24 15.14
C THR A 242 19.56 -9.57 15.28
N ASP A 243 19.18 -10.23 16.38
CA ASP A 243 17.76 -10.50 16.69
C ASP A 243 16.98 -9.19 16.93
N GLU A 244 17.63 -8.19 17.52
CA GLU A 244 17.06 -6.86 17.73
C GLU A 244 16.82 -6.14 16.39
N GLU A 245 17.79 -6.16 15.47
CA GLU A 245 17.62 -5.59 14.13
C GLU A 245 16.49 -6.28 13.36
N PHE A 246 16.41 -7.61 13.46
CA PHE A 246 15.35 -8.40 12.81
C PHE A 246 13.97 -8.04 13.36
N THR A 247 13.85 -7.87 14.67
CA THR A 247 12.60 -7.46 15.32
C THR A 247 12.21 -6.03 14.99
N ALA A 248 13.18 -5.12 14.86
CA ALA A 248 12.93 -3.72 14.54
C ALA A 248 12.50 -3.49 13.08
N ASN A 249 13.14 -4.18 12.14
CA ASN A 249 12.78 -4.14 10.72
C ASN A 249 13.13 -5.46 10.02
N GLN A 250 12.13 -6.36 10.02
CA GLN A 250 12.26 -7.70 9.48
C GLN A 250 12.63 -7.72 8.00
N GLU A 251 12.02 -6.85 7.18
CA GLU A 251 12.26 -6.83 5.72
C GLU A 251 13.68 -6.36 5.41
N ALA A 252 14.15 -5.31 6.09
CA ALA A 252 15.51 -4.82 5.91
C ALA A 252 16.55 -5.85 6.34
N ALA A 253 16.33 -6.54 7.47
CA ALA A 253 17.21 -7.60 7.93
C ALA A 253 17.25 -8.78 6.95
N LEU A 254 16.09 -9.22 6.45
CA LEU A 254 16.00 -10.25 5.41
C LEU A 254 16.72 -9.82 4.14
N ARG A 255 16.54 -8.57 3.68
CA ARG A 255 17.21 -8.07 2.49
C ARG A 255 18.73 -8.08 2.66
N LYS A 256 19.28 -7.60 3.78
CA LYS A 256 20.72 -7.70 4.09
C LYS A 256 21.22 -9.15 4.05
N ALA A 257 20.45 -10.08 4.64
CA ALA A 257 20.80 -11.50 4.63
C ALA A 257 20.90 -12.05 3.20
N PHE A 258 19.91 -11.74 2.35
CA PHE A 258 19.89 -12.19 0.96
C PHE A 258 20.97 -11.51 0.11
N GLU A 259 21.27 -10.23 0.34
CA GLU A 259 22.43 -9.58 -0.27
C GLU A 259 23.72 -10.33 0.06
N TYR A 260 23.94 -10.68 1.34
CA TYR A 260 25.11 -11.44 1.76
C TYR A 260 25.14 -12.87 1.22
N LEU A 261 24.00 -13.56 1.10
CA LEU A 261 23.91 -14.90 0.50
C LEU A 261 24.30 -14.94 -0.98
N ASN A 262 24.24 -13.81 -1.67
CA ASN A 262 24.55 -13.68 -3.09
C ASN A 262 25.95 -13.12 -3.38
N LEU A 263 26.72 -12.77 -2.33
CA LEU A 263 28.15 -12.51 -2.41
C LEU A 263 28.93 -13.82 -2.50
#